data_AF-A0A0M8ZMT5-F1
#
_entry.id   AF-A0A0M8ZMT5-F1
#
_cell.length_a   1.000
_cell.length_b   1.000
_cell.length_c   1.000
_cell.angle_alpha   90.00
_cell.angle_beta   90.00
_cell.angle_gamma   90.00
#
_symmetry.space_group_name_H-M   'P 1'
#
loop_
_entity.id
_entity.type
_entity.pdbx_description
1 polymer ?
#
loop_
_entity_poly.entity_id
_entity_poly.type
_entity_poly.pdbx_seq_one_letter_code
_entity_poly.pdbx_strand_id
1 'polypeptide(L)'
;MNRGDRRLYYYSSLNEKLLITDWDVQFRGQNGEKTLAKAIEQTINSSKKELLDASTENIEKITSKKYLEIMNNFTKHFTYDDLLPDRE
;
A
#
# COMPACT_ATOMS: atom_id res chain seq x y z
N MET A 1 -2.19 14.11 20.21
CA MET A 1 -1.77 13.65 21.56
C MET A 1 -0.61 14.51 22.00
N ASN A 2 -0.62 15.06 23.22
CA ASN A 2 0.51 15.86 23.72
C ASN A 2 1.54 14.93 24.40
N ARG A 3 2.81 15.06 24.02
CA ARG A 3 3.93 14.38 24.70
C ARG A 3 4.77 15.46 25.37
N GLY A 4 4.39 15.83 26.59
CA GLY A 4 4.83 17.09 27.22
C GLY A 4 4.09 18.30 26.65
N ASP A 5 4.76 19.45 26.57
CA ASP A 5 4.19 20.73 26.07
C ASP A 5 4.22 20.87 24.54
N ARG A 6 4.62 19.80 23.82
CA ARG A 6 4.76 19.80 22.36
C ARG A 6 3.51 19.21 21.70
N ARG A 7 2.88 20.00 20.82
CA ARG A 7 1.77 19.57 19.97
C ARG A 7 2.33 18.65 18.89
N LEU A 8 1.90 17.39 18.89
CA LEU A 8 2.25 16.41 17.86
C LEU A 8 1.05 16.18 16.93
N TYR A 9 1.34 16.04 15.65
CA TYR A 9 0.36 15.70 14.63
C TYR A 9 0.31 14.17 14.45
N TYR A 10 -0.89 13.61 14.32
CA TYR A 10 -1.11 12.18 14.08
C TYR A 10 -2.32 11.99 13.17
N TYR A 11 -2.19 11.13 12.17
CA TYR A 11 -3.27 10.76 11.28
C TYR A 11 -4.12 9.67 11.93
N SER A 12 -5.42 9.90 12.07
CA SER A 12 -6.37 8.92 12.65
C SER A 12 -6.79 7.83 11.67
N SER A 13 -6.87 8.15 10.39
CA SER A 13 -7.27 7.25 9.32
C SER A 13 -6.70 7.73 7.99
N LEU A 14 -6.51 6.79 7.07
CA LEU A 14 -6.17 7.05 5.68
C LEU A 14 -7.09 6.20 4.81
N ASN A 15 -7.72 6.83 3.82
CA ASN A 15 -8.54 6.15 2.83
C ASN A 15 -7.90 6.36 1.47
N GLU A 16 -7.39 5.30 0.88
CA GLU A 16 -6.74 5.34 -0.43
C GLU A 16 -7.70 4.89 -1.53
N LYS A 17 -7.50 5.47 -2.71
CA LYS A 17 -8.11 5.00 -3.95
C LYS A 17 -6.99 4.74 -4.95
N LEU A 18 -6.77 3.48 -5.28
CA LEU A 18 -5.65 3.05 -6.10
C LEU A 18 -6.12 2.89 -7.55
N LEU A 19 -5.37 3.51 -8.47
CA LEU A 19 -5.47 3.23 -9.89
C LEU A 19 -4.30 2.33 -10.29
N ILE A 20 -4.57 1.03 -10.42
CA ILE A 20 -3.59 0.05 -10.92
C ILE A 20 -3.82 -0.09 -12.42
N THR A 21 -2.91 0.43 -13.23
CA THR A 21 -3.09 0.49 -14.69
C THR A 21 -2.75 -0.83 -15.39
N ASP A 22 -1.76 -1.57 -14.89
CA ASP A 22 -1.36 -2.88 -15.40
C ASP A 22 -0.55 -3.64 -14.33
N TRP A 23 -0.51 -4.96 -14.43
CA TRP A 23 0.29 -5.84 -13.57
C TRP A 23 0.57 -7.17 -14.26
N ASP A 24 1.70 -7.80 -13.94
CA ASP A 24 2.09 -9.12 -14.44
C ASP A 24 2.50 -10.02 -13.29
N VAL A 25 2.10 -11.30 -13.35
CA VAL A 25 2.64 -12.33 -12.46
C VAL A 25 3.69 -13.12 -13.20
N GLN A 26 4.86 -13.29 -12.57
CA GLN A 26 5.88 -14.22 -13.03
C GLN A 26 5.98 -15.37 -12.04
N PHE A 27 5.66 -16.58 -12.48
CA PHE A 27 5.80 -17.76 -11.64
C PHE A 27 7.16 -18.43 -11.87
N ARG A 28 8.06 -18.32 -10.89
CA ARG A 28 9.35 -19.00 -10.93
C ARG A 28 9.20 -20.43 -10.42
N GLY A 29 8.85 -21.36 -11.30
CA GLY A 29 8.81 -22.79 -10.97
C GLY A 29 10.17 -23.30 -10.51
N GLN A 30 10.20 -24.14 -9.46
CA GLN A 30 11.40 -24.88 -9.07
C GLN A 30 11.49 -26.18 -9.88
N ASN A 31 12.72 -26.58 -10.25
CA ASN A 31 13.11 -27.89 -10.77
C ASN A 31 12.07 -28.69 -11.60
N GLY A 32 12.10 -28.55 -12.92
CA GLY A 32 11.42 -29.46 -13.86
C GLY A 32 10.01 -29.06 -14.28
N GLU A 33 9.31 -28.23 -13.50
CA GLU A 33 7.91 -27.87 -13.76
C GLU A 33 7.73 -26.60 -14.63
N LYS A 34 8.67 -26.31 -15.53
CA LYS A 34 8.61 -25.09 -16.37
C LYS A 34 7.32 -24.98 -17.18
N THR A 35 6.77 -26.11 -17.62
CA THR A 35 5.51 -26.15 -18.38
C THR A 35 4.31 -25.80 -17.50
N LEU A 36 4.25 -26.33 -16.28
CA LEU A 36 3.19 -26.01 -15.33
C LEU A 36 3.26 -24.56 -14.87
N ALA A 37 4.47 -24.08 -14.57
CA ALA A 37 4.73 -22.68 -14.23
C ALA A 37 4.22 -21.73 -15.33
N LYS A 38 4.51 -22.03 -16.60
CA LYS A 38 4.02 -21.24 -17.74
C LYS A 38 2.50 -21.30 -17.91
N ALA A 39 1.88 -22.47 -17.70
CA ALA A 39 0.44 -22.61 -17.79
C ALA A 39 -0.28 -21.80 -16.70
N ILE A 40 0.25 -21.82 -15.47
CA ILE A 40 -0.25 -21.01 -14.35
C ILE A 40 -0.10 -19.52 -14.66
N GLU A 41 1.08 -19.11 -15.13
CA GLU A 41 1.35 -17.72 -15.50
C GLU A 41 0.40 -17.22 -16.60
N GLN A 42 0.21 -17.98 -17.68
CA GLN A 42 -0.72 -17.63 -18.75
C GLN A 42 -2.16 -17.52 -18.25
N THR A 43 -2.59 -18.46 -17.41
CA THR A 43 -3.96 -18.46 -16.88
C THR A 43 -4.20 -17.22 -16.03
N ILE A 44 -3.31 -16.91 -15.08
CA ILE A 44 -3.42 -15.72 -14.23
C ILE A 44 -3.37 -14.45 -15.09
N ASN A 45 -2.44 -14.38 -16.04
CA ASN A 45 -2.27 -13.20 -16.88
C ASN A 45 -3.44 -13.00 -17.87
N SER A 46 -4.18 -14.04 -18.23
CA SER A 46 -5.42 -13.92 -19.04
C SER A 46 -6.61 -13.36 -18.26
N SER A 47 -6.62 -13.51 -16.93
CA SER A 47 -7.69 -13.05 -16.03
C SER A 47 -7.29 -11.82 -15.21
N LYS A 48 -6.27 -11.07 -15.64
CA LYS A 48 -5.70 -9.93 -14.88
C LYS A 48 -6.73 -8.93 -14.39
N LYS A 49 -7.67 -8.56 -15.27
CA LYS A 49 -8.67 -7.55 -14.96
C LYS A 49 -9.63 -8.03 -13.87
N GLU A 50 -10.13 -9.25 -14.00
CA GLU A 50 -11.07 -9.83 -13.03
C GLU A 50 -10.41 -10.00 -11.66
N LEU A 51 -9.18 -10.51 -11.64
CA LEU A 51 -8.40 -10.66 -10.41
C LEU A 51 -8.08 -9.32 -9.76
N LEU A 52 -7.77 -8.30 -10.56
CA LEU A 52 -7.54 -6.95 -10.07
C LEU A 52 -8.84 -6.38 -9.48
N ASP A 53 -9.92 -6.35 -10.24
CA ASP A 53 -11.21 -5.81 -9.81
C ASP A 53 -11.72 -6.50 -8.52
N ALA A 54 -11.48 -7.80 -8.37
CA ALA A 54 -11.84 -8.56 -7.16
C ALA A 54 -10.91 -8.30 -5.96
N SER A 55 -9.67 -7.84 -6.19
CA SER A 55 -8.66 -7.66 -5.14
C SER A 55 -8.40 -6.20 -4.77
N THR A 56 -8.76 -5.23 -5.61
CA THR A 56 -8.46 -3.80 -5.43
C THR A 56 -8.87 -3.29 -4.06
N GLU A 57 -10.10 -3.55 -3.62
CA GLU A 57 -10.58 -3.05 -2.31
C GLU A 57 -9.73 -3.60 -1.15
N ASN A 58 -9.30 -4.86 -1.24
CA ASN A 58 -8.45 -5.46 -0.23
C ASN A 58 -7.03 -4.89 -0.28
N ILE A 59 -6.49 -4.65 -1.48
CA ILE A 59 -5.19 -3.98 -1.65
C ILE A 59 -5.24 -2.59 -1.02
N GLU A 60 -6.25 -1.78 -1.35
CA GLU A 60 -6.46 -0.44 -0.79
C GLU A 60 -6.52 -0.43 0.74
N LYS A 61 -7.24 -1.38 1.35
CA LYS A 61 -7.31 -1.52 2.81
C LYS A 61 -5.96 -1.84 3.43
N ILE A 62 -5.18 -2.72 2.79
CA ILE A 62 -3.86 -3.13 3.29
C ILE A 62 -2.86 -1.99 3.15
N THR A 63 -2.80 -1.36 1.98
CA THR A 63 -1.89 -0.24 1.73
C THR A 63 -2.23 0.95 2.61
N SER A 64 -3.50 1.31 2.77
CA SER A 64 -3.94 2.41 3.64
C SER A 64 -3.45 2.25 5.07
N LYS A 65 -3.55 1.03 5.63
CA LYS A 65 -3.01 0.74 6.97
C LYS A 65 -1.50 0.93 6.99
N LYS A 66 -0.80 0.41 5.97
CA LYS A 66 0.66 0.48 5.94
C LYS A 66 1.18 1.90 5.79
N TYR A 67 0.56 2.69 4.93
CA TYR A 67 0.91 4.08 4.74
C TYR A 67 0.55 4.91 5.97
N LEU A 68 -0.58 4.65 6.64
CA LEU A 68 -0.91 5.29 7.90
C LEU A 68 0.17 5.04 8.97
N GLU A 69 0.65 3.80 9.11
CA GLU A 69 1.77 3.47 10.00
C GLU A 69 3.05 4.25 9.64
N ILE A 70 3.40 4.32 8.36
CA ILE A 70 4.59 5.02 7.87
C ILE A 70 4.46 6.52 8.16
N MET A 71 3.33 7.13 7.82
CA MET A 71 3.07 8.56 8.04
C MET A 71 3.10 8.93 9.52
N ASN A 72 2.53 8.09 10.38
CA ASN A 72 2.57 8.30 11.83
C ASN A 72 3.96 8.04 12.42
N ASN A 73 4.72 7.09 11.87
CA ASN A 73 6.13 6.90 12.22
C ASN A 73 7.01 8.07 11.78
N PHE A 74 6.67 8.75 10.69
CA PHE A 74 7.37 9.96 10.27
C PHE A 74 7.01 11.14 11.18
N THR A 75 5.72 11.45 11.31
CA THR A 75 5.23 12.65 12.04
C THR A 75 5.53 12.64 13.53
N LYS A 76 5.71 11.48 14.17
CA LYS A 76 6.09 11.41 15.60
C LYS A 76 7.47 12.04 15.91
N HIS A 77 8.30 12.28 14.90
CA HIS A 77 9.62 12.90 15.05
C HIS A 77 9.61 14.42 14.92
N PHE A 78 8.48 15.02 14.53
CA PHE A 78 8.33 16.45 14.29
C PHE A 78 7.22 17.03 15.16
N THR A 79 7.37 18.28 15.58
CA THR A 79 6.28 19.02 16.20
C THR A 79 5.31 19.56 15.15
N TYR A 80 4.13 19.99 15.59
CA TYR A 80 3.14 20.62 14.71
C TYR A 80 3.72 21.81 13.95
N ASP A 81 4.47 22.66 14.66
CA ASP A 81 5.05 23.88 14.10
C ASP A 81 6.20 23.54 13.11
N ASP A 82 6.94 22.44 13.32
CA ASP A 82 7.94 21.96 12.36
C ASP A 82 7.31 21.45 11.04
N LEU A 83 6.14 20.80 11.12
CA LEU A 83 5.46 20.24 9.95
C LEU A 83 4.63 21.28 9.20
N LEU A 84 4.17 22.33 9.89
CA LEU A 84 3.29 23.37 9.36
C LEU A 84 3.77 24.76 9.81
N PRO A 85 4.97 25.19 9.37
CA PRO A 85 5.63 26.40 9.89
C PRO A 85 4.92 27.72 9.54
N ASP A 86 4.11 27.75 8.48
CA ASP A 86 3.54 29.00 7.92
C ASP A 86 2.02 29.15 8.15
N ARG A 87 1.50 28.68 9.29
CA ARG A 87 0.09 28.89 9.66
C ARG A 87 -0.06 29.98 10.72
N GLU A 88 0.10 31.24 10.31
CA GLU A 88 -0.51 32.43 10.94
C GLU A 88 -1.65 32.96 10.05
#